data_AF-A0A284SA80-F1
#
_entry.id   AF-A0A284SA80-F1
#
_cell.length_a   1.000
_cell.length_b   1.000
_cell.length_c   1.000
_cell.angle_alpha   90.00
_cell.angle_beta   90.00
_cell.angle_gamma   90.00
#
_symmetry.space_group_name_H-M   'P 1'
#
loop_
_entity.id
_entity.type
_entity.pdbx_description
1 polymer ?
#
loop_
_entity_poly.entity_id
_entity_poly.type
_entity_poly.pdbx_seq_one_letter_code
_entity_poly.pdbx_strand_id
1 'polypeptide(L)'
;MTFRDLPPMNDDMSRGCFAPADSDARSSELEPNSEELCLLEQFESDVAEHLGISAQNVDSATVLIEVKRNTLRNGDSNSLVELHKLHVLRLQQSRAQRKLPVELNECPSRPGDPCHVDASRFWAVLIGINEYASYPLRGCVPDVRLMEKYLTKDLGMPRSRIQLFVGSNEHTSPEDPMNPSRSHIISALLSIITNPEITFGDNIIIYYSGHGSCYPPHTEEDDETEYIEALCPIDRDIPGENGKPVPDISDREFNTILSLISRAKGHCITVILDCCYSGGVCRNIPEPGARTSPPMTRATLQEMLVAGEKNLMHYPGYRSILAKDWLPDMSSHVILAACRDYEYAKAKKVKQEDGTEGYIGIFTDSLVRVLQSDYWKKETTYADLVHCFDKTSQQTPVVAGNYKNARLWYQD
;
A
#
# COMPACT_ATOMS: atom_id res chain seq x y z
N MET A 1 37.53 0.58 -17.70
CA MET A 1 38.68 -0.31 -17.39
C MET A 1 39.30 0.20 -16.10
N THR A 2 38.77 -0.14 -14.92
CA THR A 2 39.11 -1.32 -14.08
C THR A 2 40.60 -1.50 -13.87
N PHE A 3 41.02 -1.53 -12.60
CA PHE A 3 42.13 -2.36 -12.13
C PHE A 3 41.91 -2.74 -10.66
N ARG A 4 41.61 -4.03 -10.45
CA ARG A 4 41.96 -4.81 -9.25
C ARG A 4 43.44 -5.17 -9.33
N ASP A 5 44.05 -5.42 -8.16
CA ASP A 5 45.11 -6.40 -7.82
C ASP A 5 45.87 -5.86 -6.59
N LEU A 6 46.08 -6.52 -5.43
CA LEU A 6 46.12 -7.90 -4.88
C LEU A 6 46.25 -7.77 -3.31
N PRO A 7 46.46 -8.79 -2.43
CA PRO A 7 46.45 -10.27 -2.50
C PRO A 7 45.58 -10.96 -1.39
N PRO A 8 45.52 -12.31 -1.30
CA PRO A 8 44.69 -13.05 -0.31
C PRO A 8 45.47 -13.44 0.96
N MET A 9 44.77 -13.57 2.10
CA MET A 9 45.28 -14.30 3.28
C MET A 9 44.15 -15.04 4.03
N ASN A 10 44.27 -16.37 3.97
CA ASN A 10 43.93 -17.47 4.89
C ASN A 10 42.88 -17.30 6.01
N ASP A 11 41.98 -18.30 6.02
CA ASP A 11 41.26 -18.83 7.18
C ASP A 11 42.20 -19.30 8.30
N ASP A 12 41.91 -18.93 9.55
CA ASP A 12 41.84 -19.89 10.66
C ASP A 12 40.94 -19.38 11.80
N MET A 13 40.18 -20.29 12.39
CA MET A 13 39.16 -20.06 13.41
C MET A 13 39.78 -19.65 14.75
N SER A 14 39.20 -18.66 15.41
CA SER A 14 39.08 -18.68 16.87
C SER A 14 37.85 -17.91 17.35
N ARG A 15 37.06 -18.60 18.19
CA ARG A 15 35.87 -18.09 18.87
C ARG A 15 36.22 -16.88 19.72
N GLY A 16 35.62 -15.73 19.42
CA GLY A 16 35.56 -14.57 20.28
C GLY A 16 34.16 -13.98 20.21
N CYS A 17 33.36 -14.20 21.25
CA CYS A 17 32.09 -13.50 21.45
C CYS A 17 32.38 -12.00 21.59
N PHE A 18 32.21 -11.24 20.50
CA PHE A 18 32.13 -9.79 20.57
C PHE A 18 30.66 -9.41 20.72
N ALA A 19 30.29 -9.08 21.96
CA ALA A 19 29.09 -8.29 22.23
C ALA A 19 29.21 -6.96 21.45
N PRO A 20 28.15 -6.46 20.79
CA PRO A 20 28.20 -5.13 20.21
C PRO A 20 28.27 -4.14 21.36
N ALA A 21 29.29 -3.27 21.31
CA ALA A 21 29.45 -2.16 22.23
C ALA A 21 28.23 -1.24 22.14
N ASP A 22 27.60 -1.02 23.30
CA ASP A 22 26.67 0.09 23.56
C ASP A 22 27.36 1.40 23.17
N SER A 23 27.04 1.91 21.97
CA SER A 23 27.18 3.33 21.67
C SER A 23 25.78 3.93 21.71
N ASP A 24 25.38 4.21 22.95
CA ASP A 24 24.13 4.83 23.35
C ASP A 24 24.16 6.32 22.92
N ALA A 25 24.11 6.56 21.61
CA ALA A 25 23.80 7.87 21.06
C ALA A 25 22.29 8.08 21.19
N ARG A 26 21.86 8.45 22.41
CA ARG A 26 20.52 8.94 22.70
C ARG A 26 20.18 10.09 21.76
N SER A 27 19.52 9.76 20.66
CA SER A 27 18.69 10.72 19.94
C SER A 27 17.56 11.06 20.91
N SER A 28 17.58 12.25 21.49
CA SER A 28 16.49 12.73 22.34
C SER A 28 15.22 12.73 21.49
N GLU A 29 14.31 11.78 21.73
CA GLU A 29 12.94 11.82 21.23
C GLU A 29 12.29 13.07 21.85
N LEU A 30 12.32 14.19 21.12
CA LEU A 30 11.55 15.38 21.43
C LEU A 30 10.07 14.96 21.37
N GLU A 31 9.33 15.20 22.46
CA GLU A 31 7.87 15.10 22.46
C GLU A 31 7.34 15.93 21.27
N PRO A 32 6.42 15.40 20.46
CA PRO A 32 5.91 16.10 19.29
C PRO A 32 5.29 17.44 19.73
N ASN A 33 5.73 18.54 19.12
CA ASN A 33 5.26 19.88 19.44
C ASN A 33 3.77 20.02 19.05
N SER A 34 2.88 19.81 20.01
CA SER A 34 1.43 19.80 19.77
C SER A 34 0.90 21.13 19.24
N GLU A 35 1.55 22.26 19.55
CA GLU A 35 1.15 23.57 19.06
C GLU A 35 1.51 23.73 17.57
N GLU A 36 2.72 23.31 17.19
CA GLU A 36 3.18 23.35 15.79
C GLU A 36 2.39 22.40 14.90
N LEU A 37 2.05 21.20 15.40
CA LEU A 37 1.18 20.27 14.70
C LEU A 37 -0.17 20.91 14.39
N CYS A 38 -0.81 21.53 15.38
CA CYS A 38 -2.11 22.20 15.22
C CYS A 38 -2.04 23.35 14.20
N LEU A 39 -0.97 24.16 14.23
CA LEU A 39 -0.75 25.23 13.25
C LEU A 39 -0.60 24.70 11.83
N LEU A 40 0.14 23.60 11.65
CA LEU A 40 0.33 22.98 10.35
C LEU A 40 -0.94 22.27 9.83
N GLU A 41 -1.76 21.71 10.71
CA GLU A 41 -3.07 21.17 10.36
C GLU A 41 -4.05 22.26 9.91
N GLN A 42 -4.00 23.43 10.57
CA GLN A 42 -4.75 24.60 10.11
C GLN A 42 -4.23 25.08 8.75
N PHE A 43 -2.91 25.13 8.56
CA PHE A 43 -2.30 25.46 7.27
C PHE A 43 -2.77 24.52 6.15
N GLU A 44 -2.78 23.21 6.38
CA GLU A 44 -3.29 22.23 5.40
C GLU A 44 -4.78 22.47 5.09
N SER A 45 -5.58 22.79 6.10
CA SER A 45 -7.00 23.12 5.93
C SER A 45 -7.19 24.38 5.10
N ASP A 46 -6.42 25.44 5.38
CA ASP A 46 -6.46 26.68 4.62
C ASP A 46 -6.05 26.42 3.15
N VAL A 47 -4.98 25.65 2.92
CA VAL A 47 -4.56 25.26 1.57
C VAL A 47 -5.66 24.45 0.87
N ALA A 48 -6.30 23.52 1.57
CA ALA A 48 -7.41 22.74 1.02
C ALA A 48 -8.58 23.63 0.56
N GLU A 49 -8.96 24.62 1.37
CA GLU A 49 -10.02 25.58 1.02
C GLU A 49 -9.66 26.41 -0.22
N HIS A 50 -8.41 26.90 -0.32
CA HIS A 50 -7.93 27.63 -1.50
C HIS A 50 -7.97 26.78 -2.78
N LEU A 51 -7.82 25.46 -2.65
CA LEU A 51 -7.89 24.50 -3.74
C LEU A 51 -9.32 24.00 -4.02
N GLY A 52 -10.32 24.46 -3.27
CA GLY A 52 -11.71 24.02 -3.39
C GLY A 52 -11.97 22.60 -2.87
N ILE A 53 -11.07 22.07 -2.03
CA ILE A 53 -11.21 20.78 -1.36
C ILE A 53 -11.98 21.02 -0.04
N SER A 54 -12.97 20.16 0.26
CA SER A 54 -13.80 20.32 1.46
C SER A 54 -12.99 20.22 2.76
N ALA A 55 -13.10 21.23 3.62
CA ALA A 55 -12.43 21.30 4.91
C ALA A 55 -13.01 20.33 5.97
N GLN A 56 -14.23 19.81 5.77
CA GLN A 56 -14.90 18.95 6.78
C GLN A 56 -14.24 17.56 6.93
N ASN A 57 -13.45 17.13 5.95
CA ASN A 57 -12.60 15.94 5.97
C ASN A 57 -11.47 16.15 4.98
N VAL A 58 -10.44 16.90 5.39
CA VAL A 58 -9.29 17.20 4.52
C VAL A 58 -8.63 15.90 4.07
N ASP A 59 -8.63 15.69 2.75
CA ASP A 59 -7.96 14.58 2.09
C ASP A 59 -6.51 14.99 1.84
N SER A 60 -5.62 14.74 2.82
CA SER A 60 -4.21 15.13 2.79
C SER A 60 -3.48 14.69 1.53
N ALA A 61 -3.77 13.49 1.03
CA ALA A 61 -3.18 12.98 -0.21
C ALA A 61 -3.61 13.82 -1.42
N THR A 62 -4.90 14.18 -1.50
CA THR A 62 -5.40 15.06 -2.57
C THR A 62 -4.82 16.46 -2.47
N VAL A 63 -4.71 17.03 -1.26
CA VAL A 63 -4.06 18.33 -1.04
C VAL A 63 -2.62 18.29 -1.52
N LEU A 64 -1.83 17.28 -1.13
CA LEU A 64 -0.44 17.14 -1.54
C LEU A 64 -0.28 17.03 -3.06
N ILE A 65 -1.13 16.23 -3.73
CA ILE A 65 -1.10 16.08 -5.20
C ILE A 65 -1.41 17.41 -5.90
N GLU A 66 -2.39 18.17 -5.43
CA GLU A 66 -2.77 19.44 -6.05
C GLU A 66 -1.74 20.54 -5.78
N VAL A 67 -1.17 20.59 -4.57
CA VAL A 67 -0.05 21.48 -4.28
C VAL A 67 1.14 21.15 -5.18
N LYS A 68 1.50 19.87 -5.33
CA LYS A 68 2.56 19.44 -6.25
C LYS A 68 2.27 19.87 -7.69
N ARG A 69 1.03 19.69 -8.16
CA ARG A 69 0.59 20.15 -9.48
C ARG A 69 0.75 21.66 -9.66
N ASN A 70 0.47 22.46 -8.63
CA ASN A 70 0.65 23.91 -8.66
C ASN A 70 2.12 24.32 -8.57
N THR A 71 2.94 23.65 -7.77
CA THR A 71 4.40 23.86 -7.73
C THR A 71 5.02 23.59 -9.11
N LEU A 72 4.62 22.52 -9.79
CA LEU A 72 5.09 22.22 -11.15
C LEU A 72 4.70 23.31 -12.17
N ARG A 73 3.61 24.05 -11.94
CA ARG A 73 3.14 25.13 -12.81
C ARG A 73 3.78 26.48 -12.51
N ASN A 74 3.94 26.80 -11.21
CA ASN A 74 4.24 28.15 -10.74
C ASN A 74 5.63 28.28 -10.08
N GLY A 75 6.29 27.16 -9.75
CA GLY A 75 7.61 27.12 -9.13
C GLY A 75 7.65 27.38 -7.62
N ASP A 76 6.50 27.62 -6.97
CA ASP A 76 6.43 27.83 -5.52
C ASP A 76 6.35 26.50 -4.75
N SER A 77 7.40 26.18 -4.00
CA SER A 77 7.52 24.95 -3.20
C SER A 77 7.25 25.16 -1.71
N ASN A 78 6.94 26.39 -1.26
CA ASN A 78 6.77 26.68 0.18
C ASN A 78 5.69 25.79 0.82
N SER A 79 4.54 25.64 0.16
CA SER A 79 3.47 24.77 0.63
C SER A 79 3.88 23.30 0.72
N LEU A 80 4.72 22.80 -0.20
CA LEU A 80 5.24 21.43 -0.11
C LEU A 80 6.15 21.23 1.10
N VAL A 81 6.98 22.22 1.42
CA VAL A 81 7.87 22.16 2.59
C VAL A 81 7.06 22.10 3.89
N GLU A 82 6.03 22.94 4.04
CA GLU A 82 5.17 22.93 5.24
C GLU A 82 4.33 21.65 5.34
N LEU A 83 3.76 21.15 4.23
CA LEU A 83 3.05 19.87 4.21
C LEU A 83 3.97 18.69 4.54
N HIS A 84 5.23 18.73 4.09
CA HIS A 84 6.23 17.73 4.47
C HIS A 84 6.52 17.76 5.97
N LYS A 85 6.69 18.95 6.57
CA LYS A 85 6.84 19.07 8.04
C LYS A 85 5.63 18.51 8.78
N LEU A 86 4.43 18.81 8.31
CA LEU A 86 3.19 18.27 8.87
C LEU A 86 3.18 16.74 8.85
N HIS A 87 3.52 16.14 7.70
CA HIS A 87 3.61 14.69 7.56
C HIS A 87 4.63 14.10 8.55
N VAL A 88 5.81 14.71 8.69
CA VAL A 88 6.83 14.26 9.66
C VAL A 88 6.32 14.32 11.10
N LEU A 89 5.64 15.40 11.51
CA LEU A 89 5.09 15.52 12.87
C LEU A 89 3.94 14.52 13.13
N ARG A 90 3.03 14.33 12.17
CA ARG A 90 1.97 13.30 12.24
C ARG A 90 2.57 11.91 12.38
N LEU A 91 3.63 11.63 11.62
CA LEU A 91 4.37 10.39 11.74
C LEU A 91 4.94 10.23 13.14
N GLN A 92 5.63 11.24 13.70
CA GLN A 92 6.17 11.23 15.07
C GLN A 92 5.09 10.97 16.12
N GLN A 93 3.94 11.64 16.02
CA GLN A 93 2.80 11.45 16.91
C GLN A 93 2.25 10.03 16.85
N SER A 94 2.07 9.48 15.63
CA SER A 94 1.68 8.07 15.46
C SER A 94 2.69 7.12 16.12
N ARG A 95 3.99 7.48 16.16
CA ARG A 95 5.00 6.68 16.90
C ARG A 95 4.82 6.72 18.39
N ALA A 96 4.56 7.89 18.95
CA ALA A 96 4.34 8.05 20.39
C ALA A 96 3.14 7.19 20.84
N GLN A 97 2.11 7.10 20.00
CA GLN A 97 0.91 6.31 20.26
C GLN A 97 1.12 4.79 20.10
N ARG A 98 2.26 4.33 19.58
CA ARG A 98 2.55 2.89 19.36
C ARG A 98 2.48 2.02 20.62
N LYS A 99 2.81 2.58 21.79
CA LYS A 99 2.85 1.83 23.05
C LYS A 99 1.46 1.66 23.69
N LEU A 100 0.44 2.34 23.16
CA LEU A 100 -0.91 2.26 23.70
C LEU A 100 -1.60 0.97 23.24
N PRO A 101 -2.44 0.35 24.09
CA PRO A 101 -3.27 -0.78 23.68
C PRO A 101 -4.18 -0.40 22.50
N VAL A 102 -4.43 -1.35 21.58
CA VAL A 102 -5.43 -1.18 20.52
C VAL A 102 -6.80 -1.37 21.14
N GLU A 103 -7.54 -0.29 21.33
CA GLU A 103 -8.98 -0.35 21.63
C GLU A 103 -9.75 -0.41 20.31
N LEU A 104 -10.35 -1.57 20.04
CA LEU A 104 -11.21 -1.79 18.88
C LEU A 104 -12.64 -1.43 19.26
N ASN A 105 -13.14 -0.32 18.69
CA ASN A 105 -14.55 0.01 18.77
C ASN A 105 -15.25 -0.63 17.56
N GLU A 106 -15.77 -1.84 17.77
CA GLU A 106 -16.52 -2.57 16.75
C GLU A 106 -17.78 -1.80 16.39
N CYS A 107 -17.97 -1.53 15.10
CA CYS A 107 -19.24 -1.01 14.62
C CYS A 107 -20.26 -2.17 14.64
N PRO A 108 -21.39 -2.07 15.36
CA PRO A 108 -22.31 -3.19 15.54
C PRO A 108 -23.09 -3.51 14.25
N SER A 109 -22.47 -4.26 13.35
CA SER A 109 -23.09 -4.78 12.13
C SER A 109 -24.12 -5.84 12.48
N ARG A 110 -25.40 -5.59 12.13
CA ARG A 110 -26.41 -6.63 12.12
C ARG A 110 -26.26 -7.45 10.83
N PRO A 111 -26.32 -8.79 10.89
CA PRO A 111 -26.48 -9.58 9.69
C PRO A 111 -27.79 -9.16 9.03
N GLY A 112 -27.73 -8.74 7.78
CA GLY A 112 -28.92 -8.44 6.97
C GLY A 112 -28.70 -8.84 5.52
N ASP A 113 -29.73 -8.67 4.70
CA ASP A 113 -29.68 -9.13 3.31
C ASP A 113 -28.69 -8.25 2.51
N PRO A 114 -27.59 -8.83 1.96
CA PRO A 114 -26.61 -8.06 1.23
C PRO A 114 -27.21 -7.41 -0.02
N CYS A 115 -26.78 -6.20 -0.37
CA CYS A 115 -27.17 -5.59 -1.64
C CYS A 115 -26.69 -6.46 -2.82
N HIS A 116 -27.61 -6.95 -3.64
CA HIS A 116 -27.29 -7.88 -4.71
C HIS A 116 -26.60 -7.16 -5.87
N VAL A 117 -25.44 -7.66 -6.29
CA VAL A 117 -24.70 -7.16 -7.47
C VAL A 117 -24.62 -8.27 -8.51
N ASP A 118 -24.67 -7.92 -9.79
CA ASP A 118 -24.29 -8.87 -10.83
C ASP A 118 -22.78 -9.09 -10.86
N ALA A 119 -22.31 -10.09 -10.11
CA ALA A 119 -20.90 -10.46 -10.05
C ALA A 119 -20.38 -11.17 -11.32
N SER A 120 -21.25 -11.42 -12.31
CA SER A 120 -20.84 -12.03 -13.59
C SER A 120 -20.03 -11.08 -14.47
N ARG A 121 -19.82 -9.83 -14.06
CA ARG A 121 -18.96 -8.83 -14.71
C ARG A 121 -17.79 -8.39 -13.83
N PHE A 122 -17.40 -9.23 -12.88
CA PHE A 122 -16.29 -8.95 -11.98
C PHE A 122 -15.07 -9.81 -12.28
N TRP A 123 -13.90 -9.23 -12.02
CA TRP A 123 -12.59 -9.84 -12.12
C TRP A 123 -11.77 -9.43 -10.90
N ALA A 124 -10.91 -10.32 -10.41
CA ALA A 124 -10.10 -10.03 -9.24
C ALA A 124 -8.65 -10.51 -9.35
N VAL A 125 -7.74 -9.72 -8.80
CA VAL A 125 -6.37 -10.11 -8.47
C VAL A 125 -6.21 -9.97 -6.96
N LEU A 126 -5.97 -11.09 -6.27
CA LEU A 126 -5.88 -11.15 -4.81
C LEU A 126 -4.47 -11.59 -4.41
N ILE A 127 -3.79 -10.77 -3.60
CA ILE A 127 -2.40 -11.00 -3.20
C ILE A 127 -2.32 -10.93 -1.66
N GLY A 128 -1.85 -12.02 -1.04
CA GLY A 128 -1.64 -12.09 0.41
C GLY A 128 -0.30 -12.71 0.75
N ILE A 129 0.59 -12.00 1.45
CA ILE A 129 1.98 -12.43 1.66
C ILE A 129 2.33 -12.43 3.14
N ASN A 130 2.65 -13.61 3.70
CA ASN A 130 3.13 -13.77 5.07
C ASN A 130 4.65 -14.03 5.12
N GLU A 131 5.13 -14.97 4.30
CA GLU A 131 6.47 -15.56 4.42
C GLU A 131 7.53 -14.77 3.67
N TYR A 132 7.76 -13.52 4.10
CA TYR A 132 8.90 -12.73 3.67
C TYR A 132 10.19 -13.30 4.28
N ALA A 133 11.29 -13.24 3.52
CA ALA A 133 12.62 -13.62 4.02
C ALA A 133 13.06 -12.80 5.25
N SER A 134 12.54 -11.59 5.39
CA SER A 134 12.75 -10.71 6.55
C SER A 134 11.41 -10.15 7.01
N TYR A 135 11.20 -10.10 8.33
CA TYR A 135 9.99 -9.58 8.98
C TYR A 135 8.69 -10.33 8.61
N PRO A 136 8.61 -11.67 8.77
CA PRO A 136 7.42 -12.42 8.37
C PRO A 136 6.13 -11.95 9.07
N LEU A 137 5.02 -11.95 8.33
CA LEU A 137 3.69 -11.60 8.79
C LEU A 137 2.83 -12.86 9.04
N ARG A 138 1.67 -12.69 9.68
CA ARG A 138 0.78 -13.82 10.01
C ARG A 138 -0.66 -13.64 9.52
N GLY A 139 -1.12 -12.42 9.34
CA GLY A 139 -2.52 -12.11 9.01
C GLY A 139 -2.84 -11.99 7.52
N CYS A 140 -1.84 -11.88 6.65
CA CYS A 140 -2.06 -11.53 5.24
C CYS A 140 -2.60 -12.69 4.40
N VAL A 141 -2.22 -13.92 4.72
CA VAL A 141 -2.80 -15.11 4.09
C VAL A 141 -4.26 -15.34 4.56
N PRO A 142 -4.57 -15.31 5.86
CA PRO A 142 -5.97 -15.32 6.32
C PRO A 142 -6.84 -14.24 5.68
N ASP A 143 -6.31 -13.02 5.53
CA ASP A 143 -6.98 -11.90 4.88
C ASP A 143 -7.37 -12.19 3.42
N VAL A 144 -6.41 -12.63 2.59
CA VAL A 144 -6.68 -12.88 1.17
C VAL A 144 -7.68 -14.02 1.00
N ARG A 145 -7.66 -15.01 1.90
CA ARG A 145 -8.63 -16.11 1.94
C ARG A 145 -10.02 -15.64 2.38
N LEU A 146 -10.10 -14.69 3.32
CA LEU A 146 -11.37 -14.09 3.71
C LEU A 146 -11.99 -13.30 2.55
N MET A 147 -11.18 -12.51 1.84
CA MET A 147 -11.62 -11.79 0.64
C MET A 147 -12.03 -12.74 -0.50
N GLU A 148 -11.25 -13.78 -0.78
CA GLU A 148 -11.60 -14.81 -1.78
C GLU A 148 -12.94 -15.48 -1.44
N LYS A 149 -13.15 -15.82 -0.16
CA LYS A 149 -14.40 -16.39 0.31
C LYS A 149 -15.56 -15.42 0.10
N TYR A 150 -15.41 -14.16 0.50
CA TYR A 150 -16.43 -13.13 0.30
C TYR A 150 -16.81 -12.99 -1.18
N LEU A 151 -15.82 -12.78 -2.06
CA LEU A 151 -16.06 -12.58 -3.48
C LEU A 151 -16.76 -13.78 -4.13
N THR A 152 -16.46 -15.01 -3.70
CA THR A 152 -17.03 -16.21 -4.31
C THR A 152 -18.34 -16.67 -3.68
N LYS A 153 -18.51 -16.51 -2.37
CA LYS A 153 -19.66 -17.04 -1.63
C LYS A 153 -20.76 -16.02 -1.41
N ASP A 154 -20.39 -14.79 -1.11
CA ASP A 154 -21.34 -13.73 -0.79
C ASP A 154 -21.65 -12.89 -2.04
N LEU A 155 -20.62 -12.46 -2.77
CA LEU A 155 -20.79 -11.67 -3.99
C LEU A 155 -21.19 -12.54 -5.21
N GLY A 156 -20.81 -13.82 -5.23
CA GLY A 156 -21.15 -14.76 -6.31
C GLY A 156 -20.24 -14.72 -7.53
N MET A 157 -19.02 -14.18 -7.40
CA MET A 157 -18.03 -14.13 -8.48
C MET A 157 -17.53 -15.54 -8.86
N PRO A 158 -17.44 -15.89 -10.16
CA PRO A 158 -16.84 -17.14 -10.59
C PRO A 158 -15.35 -17.22 -10.21
N ARG A 159 -14.93 -18.33 -9.59
CA ARG A 159 -13.52 -18.56 -9.21
C ARG A 159 -12.55 -18.45 -10.39
N SER A 160 -12.97 -18.80 -11.61
CA SER A 160 -12.14 -18.69 -12.81
C SER A 160 -11.75 -17.25 -13.18
N ARG A 161 -12.38 -16.25 -12.55
CA ARG A 161 -12.08 -14.82 -12.74
C ARG A 161 -11.26 -14.21 -11.62
N ILE A 162 -10.75 -15.06 -10.72
CA ILE A 162 -9.91 -14.67 -9.59
C ILE A 162 -8.51 -15.23 -9.83
N GLN A 163 -7.54 -14.33 -9.96
CA GLN A 163 -6.12 -14.67 -9.87
C GLN A 163 -5.69 -14.52 -8.41
N LEU A 164 -5.22 -15.59 -7.79
CA LEU A 164 -4.90 -15.64 -6.38
C LEU A 164 -3.40 -15.95 -6.18
N PHE A 165 -2.72 -15.05 -5.46
CA PHE A 165 -1.33 -15.19 -5.08
C PHE A 165 -1.18 -15.23 -3.56
N VAL A 166 -0.52 -16.28 -3.05
CA VAL A 166 -0.43 -16.56 -1.62
C VAL A 166 1.02 -16.83 -1.24
N GLY A 167 1.61 -15.92 -0.47
CA GLY A 167 2.96 -16.04 0.04
C GLY A 167 2.99 -16.78 1.37
N SER A 168 2.87 -18.11 1.30
CA SER A 168 2.93 -19.02 2.45
C SER A 168 4.02 -20.08 2.23
N ASN A 169 4.30 -20.88 3.27
CA ASN A 169 5.24 -22.01 3.20
C ASN A 169 4.79 -23.10 2.21
N GLU A 170 3.57 -23.04 1.69
CA GLU A 170 3.01 -23.98 0.70
C GLU A 170 3.40 -23.59 -0.74
N HIS A 171 3.63 -22.31 -1.01
CA HIS A 171 3.86 -21.75 -2.34
C HIS A 171 5.28 -21.16 -2.46
N THR A 172 6.28 -21.95 -2.10
CA THR A 172 7.68 -21.50 -1.97
C THR A 172 8.48 -21.52 -3.26
N SER A 173 7.99 -22.23 -4.29
CA SER A 173 8.67 -22.31 -5.59
C SER A 173 8.38 -21.06 -6.44
N PRO A 174 9.40 -20.41 -7.04
CA PRO A 174 9.18 -19.36 -8.02
C PRO A 174 8.38 -19.80 -9.26
N GLU A 175 8.34 -21.11 -9.55
CA GLU A 175 7.55 -21.66 -10.66
C GLU A 175 6.09 -21.94 -10.30
N ASP A 176 5.72 -21.79 -9.03
CA ASP A 176 4.33 -21.91 -8.61
C ASP A 176 3.52 -20.70 -9.11
N PRO A 177 2.45 -20.90 -9.91
CA PRO A 177 1.65 -19.80 -10.42
C PRO A 177 0.93 -18.99 -9.31
N MET A 178 0.83 -19.53 -8.09
CA MET A 178 0.28 -18.83 -6.93
C MET A 178 1.35 -18.09 -6.11
N ASN A 179 2.64 -18.21 -6.44
CA ASN A 179 3.69 -17.50 -5.75
C ASN A 179 3.60 -15.99 -6.05
N PRO A 180 3.54 -15.10 -5.03
CA PRO A 180 3.44 -13.65 -5.20
C PRO A 180 4.81 -13.00 -5.48
N SER A 181 5.54 -13.54 -6.46
CA SER A 181 6.77 -12.92 -6.96
C SER A 181 6.46 -11.60 -7.68
N ARG A 182 7.47 -10.74 -7.79
CA ARG A 182 7.34 -9.48 -8.53
C ARG A 182 6.85 -9.72 -9.96
N SER A 183 7.42 -10.73 -10.65
CA SER A 183 7.09 -11.05 -12.03
C SER A 183 5.65 -11.53 -12.17
N HIS A 184 5.17 -12.39 -11.27
CA HIS A 184 3.80 -12.88 -11.28
C HIS A 184 2.79 -11.77 -11.00
N ILE A 185 3.03 -10.92 -10.00
CA ILE A 185 2.15 -9.79 -9.68
C ILE A 185 2.04 -8.85 -10.87
N ILE A 186 3.16 -8.41 -11.44
CA ILE A 186 3.17 -7.49 -12.60
C ILE A 186 2.52 -8.13 -13.83
N SER A 187 2.81 -9.40 -14.11
CA SER A 187 2.20 -10.13 -15.22
C SER A 187 0.68 -10.25 -15.05
N ALA A 188 0.21 -10.56 -13.84
CA ALA A 188 -1.22 -10.66 -13.55
C ALA A 188 -1.95 -9.33 -13.80
N LEU A 189 -1.40 -8.22 -13.29
CA LEU A 189 -1.99 -6.89 -13.48
C LEU A 189 -1.96 -6.46 -14.95
N LEU A 190 -0.84 -6.66 -15.65
CA LEU A 190 -0.73 -6.30 -17.06
C LEU A 190 -1.60 -7.18 -17.96
N SER A 191 -1.82 -8.45 -17.62
CA SER A 191 -2.68 -9.36 -18.38
C SER A 191 -4.14 -8.89 -18.43
N ILE A 192 -4.59 -8.09 -17.45
CA ILE A 192 -5.93 -7.49 -17.46
C ILE A 192 -6.13 -6.63 -18.71
N ILE A 193 -5.09 -5.91 -19.15
CA ILE A 193 -5.14 -5.02 -20.32
C ILE A 193 -5.46 -5.82 -21.59
N THR A 194 -4.85 -6.99 -21.74
CA THR A 194 -4.91 -7.79 -22.97
C THR A 194 -5.94 -8.92 -22.91
N ASN A 195 -6.51 -9.23 -21.74
CA ASN A 195 -7.48 -10.30 -21.59
C ASN A 195 -8.78 -9.97 -22.37
N PRO A 196 -9.17 -10.77 -23.39
CA PRO A 196 -10.35 -10.51 -24.22
C PRO A 196 -11.67 -10.79 -23.48
N GLU A 197 -11.66 -11.56 -22.40
CA GLU A 197 -12.86 -11.86 -21.61
C GLU A 197 -13.27 -10.69 -20.70
N ILE A 198 -12.33 -9.79 -20.40
CA ILE A 198 -12.60 -8.56 -19.63
C ILE A 198 -13.11 -7.50 -20.60
N THR A 199 -14.38 -7.13 -20.45
CA THR A 199 -15.01 -6.12 -21.31
C THR A 199 -14.89 -4.72 -20.71
N PHE A 200 -15.06 -3.70 -21.54
CA PHE A 200 -15.05 -2.32 -21.05
C PHE A 200 -16.20 -2.08 -20.05
N GLY A 201 -15.88 -1.53 -18.89
CA GLY A 201 -16.81 -1.29 -17.79
C GLY A 201 -17.03 -2.49 -16.87
N ASP A 202 -16.33 -3.62 -17.07
CA ASP A 202 -16.30 -4.68 -16.05
C ASP A 202 -15.64 -4.18 -14.76
N ASN A 203 -16.10 -4.71 -13.63
CA ASN A 203 -15.56 -4.39 -12.32
C ASN A 203 -14.25 -5.15 -12.09
N ILE A 204 -13.17 -4.43 -11.79
CA ILE A 204 -11.85 -5.00 -11.52
C ILE A 204 -11.48 -4.72 -10.06
N ILE A 205 -11.29 -5.78 -9.28
CA ILE A 205 -10.87 -5.70 -7.87
C ILE A 205 -9.41 -6.12 -7.76
N ILE A 206 -8.56 -5.24 -7.23
CA ILE A 206 -7.17 -5.55 -6.91
C ILE A 206 -7.03 -5.47 -5.41
N TYR A 207 -6.72 -6.58 -4.76
CA TYR A 207 -6.57 -6.67 -3.31
C TYR A 207 -5.15 -7.06 -2.97
N TYR A 208 -4.51 -6.29 -2.07
CA TYR A 208 -3.18 -6.57 -1.58
C TYR A 208 -3.14 -6.54 -0.05
N SER A 209 -2.58 -7.58 0.55
CA SER A 209 -2.29 -7.70 1.97
C SER A 209 -0.86 -8.19 2.15
N GLY A 210 -0.01 -7.35 2.75
CA GLY A 210 1.43 -7.60 2.82
C GLY A 210 2.19 -6.38 3.32
N HIS A 211 3.51 -6.37 3.14
CA HIS A 211 4.32 -5.20 3.50
C HIS A 211 4.18 -4.10 2.44
N GLY A 212 4.12 -2.85 2.91
CA GLY A 212 4.54 -1.70 2.12
C GLY A 212 5.91 -1.21 2.56
N SER A 213 6.60 -0.50 1.67
CA SER A 213 7.87 0.16 1.93
C SER A 213 7.85 1.60 1.43
N CYS A 214 8.81 2.41 1.87
CA CYS A 214 8.89 3.82 1.52
C CYS A 214 10.35 4.25 1.41
N TYR A 215 10.70 4.81 0.26
CA TYR A 215 12.05 5.17 -0.14
C TYR A 215 12.22 6.69 -0.11
N PRO A 216 13.24 7.21 0.59
CA PRO A 216 13.57 8.63 0.50
C PRO A 216 14.04 9.02 -0.90
N PRO A 217 13.95 10.30 -1.25
CA PRO A 217 14.58 10.83 -2.45
C PRO A 217 16.10 10.62 -2.44
N HIS A 218 16.68 10.49 -3.64
CA HIS A 218 18.12 10.27 -3.81
C HIS A 218 18.90 11.58 -3.62
N THR A 219 19.53 11.72 -2.45
CA THR A 219 20.62 12.68 -2.11
C THR A 219 20.26 14.16 -1.92
N GLU A 220 21.06 14.82 -1.07
CA GLU A 220 20.94 16.24 -0.67
C GLU A 220 21.16 17.25 -1.83
N GLU A 221 21.52 16.79 -3.02
CA GLU A 221 21.82 17.64 -4.20
C GLU A 221 20.65 17.77 -5.19
N ASP A 222 19.65 16.88 -5.12
CA ASP A 222 18.42 17.01 -5.91
C ASP A 222 17.33 17.68 -5.04
N ASP A 223 16.71 18.76 -5.53
CA ASP A 223 15.51 19.40 -4.95
C ASP A 223 14.27 18.46 -4.91
N GLU A 224 14.47 17.15 -5.05
CA GLU A 224 13.43 16.14 -4.98
C GLU A 224 13.13 15.84 -3.51
N THR A 225 11.99 16.35 -3.04
CA THR A 225 11.48 16.12 -1.68
C THR A 225 10.53 14.94 -1.59
N GLU A 226 10.38 14.16 -2.67
CA GLU A 226 9.31 13.16 -2.80
C GLU A 226 9.77 11.77 -2.36
N TYR A 227 8.99 11.20 -1.43
CA TYR A 227 9.09 9.81 -1.04
C TYR A 227 8.42 8.93 -2.09
N ILE A 228 9.03 7.77 -2.37
CA ILE A 228 8.46 6.77 -3.26
C ILE A 228 7.98 5.60 -2.43
N GLU A 229 6.68 5.36 -2.44
CA GLU A 229 6.06 4.23 -1.76
C GLU A 229 6.14 2.97 -2.64
N ALA A 230 6.11 1.79 -2.04
CA ALA A 230 6.18 0.54 -2.79
C ALA A 230 5.46 -0.63 -2.13
N LEU A 231 4.94 -1.54 -2.96
CA LEU A 231 4.48 -2.86 -2.55
C LEU A 231 5.64 -3.84 -2.55
N CYS A 232 5.69 -4.69 -1.52
CA CYS A 232 6.78 -5.65 -1.31
C CYS A 232 6.39 -7.04 -1.88
N PRO A 233 6.96 -7.49 -3.01
CA PRO A 233 6.78 -8.88 -3.45
C PRO A 233 7.54 -9.85 -2.54
N ILE A 234 7.21 -11.15 -2.59
CA ILE A 234 7.84 -12.16 -1.70
C ILE A 234 9.32 -12.37 -2.00
N ASP A 235 9.73 -12.17 -3.25
CA ASP A 235 11.09 -12.36 -3.76
C ASP A 235 11.94 -11.09 -3.67
N ARG A 236 11.44 -10.02 -3.02
CA ARG A 236 12.17 -8.75 -2.87
C ARG A 236 13.58 -8.93 -2.30
N ASP A 237 14.53 -8.17 -2.85
CA ASP A 237 15.93 -8.14 -2.45
C ASP A 237 16.68 -9.49 -2.62
N ILE A 238 16.02 -10.55 -3.11
CA ILE A 238 16.64 -11.84 -3.45
C ILE A 238 17.24 -11.74 -4.88
N PRO A 239 18.39 -12.37 -5.17
CA PRO A 239 18.91 -12.44 -6.54
C PRO A 239 17.89 -13.09 -7.49
N GLY A 240 17.45 -12.35 -8.51
CA GLY A 240 16.65 -12.86 -9.61
C GLY A 240 17.49 -13.60 -10.65
N GLU A 241 16.86 -13.99 -11.76
CA GLU A 241 17.49 -14.81 -12.83
C GLU A 241 18.75 -14.18 -13.44
N ASN A 242 18.82 -12.85 -13.50
CA ASN A 242 19.96 -12.10 -14.02
C ASN A 242 21.04 -11.82 -12.95
N GLY A 243 20.92 -12.41 -11.76
CA GLY A 243 21.80 -12.21 -10.61
C GLY A 243 21.62 -10.87 -9.89
N LYS A 244 20.72 -9.99 -10.37
CA LYS A 244 20.39 -8.71 -9.71
C LYS A 244 19.29 -8.92 -8.67
N PRO A 245 19.30 -8.16 -7.57
CA PRO A 245 18.22 -8.21 -6.60
C PRO A 245 16.88 -7.81 -7.23
N VAL A 246 15.80 -8.52 -6.89
CA VAL A 246 14.44 -8.19 -7.33
C VAL A 246 13.97 -6.94 -6.60
N PRO A 247 13.56 -5.87 -7.30
CA PRO A 247 13.08 -4.66 -6.65
C PRO A 247 11.63 -4.79 -6.18
N ASP A 248 11.23 -3.94 -5.24
CA ASP A 248 9.82 -3.71 -4.89
C ASP A 248 9.03 -3.14 -6.10
N ILE A 249 7.71 -3.01 -5.96
CA ILE A 249 6.83 -2.40 -6.98
C ILE A 249 6.49 -0.99 -6.52
N SER A 250 7.08 0.03 -7.14
CA SER A 250 6.81 1.44 -6.80
C SER A 250 5.36 1.83 -7.04
N ASP A 251 4.86 2.80 -6.26
CA ASP A 251 3.61 3.50 -6.47
C ASP A 251 3.49 4.09 -7.89
N ARG A 252 4.60 4.59 -8.45
CA ARG A 252 4.64 5.10 -9.83
C ARG A 252 4.38 4.00 -10.86
N GLU A 253 5.00 2.84 -10.70
CA GLU A 253 4.77 1.66 -11.54
C GLU A 253 3.33 1.18 -11.39
N PHE A 254 2.87 0.98 -10.16
CA PHE A 254 1.54 0.46 -9.87
C PHE A 254 0.41 1.40 -10.37
N ASN A 255 0.49 2.70 -10.06
CA ASN A 255 -0.48 3.69 -10.54
C ASN A 255 -0.50 3.79 -12.07
N THR A 256 0.66 3.69 -12.72
CA THR A 256 0.72 3.69 -14.19
C THR A 256 0.09 2.42 -14.78
N ILE A 257 0.26 1.26 -14.16
CA ILE A 257 -0.45 0.02 -14.55
C ILE A 257 -1.97 0.23 -14.45
N LEU A 258 -2.47 0.80 -13.35
CA LEU A 258 -3.90 1.10 -13.17
C LEU A 258 -4.41 2.06 -14.25
N SER A 259 -3.61 3.07 -14.61
CA SER A 259 -3.92 4.01 -15.69
C SER A 259 -4.05 3.31 -17.04
N LEU A 260 -3.16 2.36 -17.34
CA LEU A 260 -3.19 1.57 -18.57
C LEU A 260 -4.40 0.62 -18.59
N ILE A 261 -4.71 -0.04 -17.48
CA ILE A 261 -5.93 -0.85 -17.33
C ILE A 261 -7.17 0.01 -17.57
N SER A 262 -7.25 1.18 -16.93
CA SER A 262 -8.41 2.08 -17.05
C SER A 262 -8.66 2.53 -18.50
N ARG A 263 -7.61 2.80 -19.25
CA ARG A 263 -7.73 3.14 -20.69
C ARG A 263 -8.24 1.98 -21.52
N ALA A 264 -7.82 0.75 -21.21
CA ALA A 264 -8.21 -0.43 -21.98
C ALA A 264 -9.59 -0.97 -21.58
N LYS A 265 -9.93 -0.93 -20.29
CA LYS A 265 -11.07 -1.63 -19.68
C LYS A 265 -12.06 -0.73 -18.96
N GLY A 266 -11.79 0.58 -18.85
CA GLY A 266 -12.63 1.53 -18.12
C GLY A 266 -12.20 1.71 -16.67
N HIS A 267 -12.73 2.75 -16.02
CA HIS A 267 -12.31 3.20 -14.70
C HIS A 267 -12.96 2.43 -13.53
N CYS A 268 -13.73 1.36 -13.81
CA CYS A 268 -14.39 0.52 -12.81
C CYS A 268 -13.39 -0.36 -12.05
N ILE A 269 -12.36 0.25 -11.47
CA ILE A 269 -11.25 -0.40 -10.78
C ILE A 269 -11.34 -0.02 -9.30
N THR A 270 -11.36 -1.02 -8.43
CA THR A 270 -11.25 -0.85 -6.98
C THR A 270 -9.97 -1.50 -6.51
N VAL A 271 -9.11 -0.71 -5.89
CA VAL A 271 -7.86 -1.16 -5.28
C VAL A 271 -8.04 -1.16 -3.76
N ILE A 272 -7.75 -2.28 -3.11
CA ILE A 272 -7.91 -2.47 -1.66
C ILE A 272 -6.55 -2.85 -1.09
N LEU A 273 -6.03 -2.03 -0.19
CA LEU A 273 -4.65 -2.10 0.28
C LEU A 273 -4.64 -2.26 1.81
N ASP A 274 -4.38 -3.48 2.28
CA ASP A 274 -4.17 -3.77 3.70
C ASP A 274 -2.68 -3.89 4.03
N CYS A 275 -1.99 -2.75 3.90
CA CYS A 275 -0.55 -2.58 4.14
C CYS A 275 -0.23 -1.17 4.66
N CYS A 276 0.98 -0.98 5.19
CA CYS A 276 1.45 0.33 5.65
C CYS A 276 2.35 0.97 4.59
N TYR A 277 2.08 2.23 4.25
CA TYR A 277 2.93 3.01 3.33
C TYR A 277 3.93 3.93 4.02
N SER A 278 3.85 3.98 5.34
CA SER A 278 4.24 5.19 6.02
C SER A 278 5.75 5.53 5.93
N GLY A 279 6.07 6.81 5.80
CA GLY A 279 7.41 7.37 5.49
C GLY A 279 8.59 6.71 6.21
N GLY A 280 9.56 6.19 5.44
CA GLY A 280 10.68 5.36 5.91
C GLY A 280 11.84 6.09 6.59
N VAL A 281 11.96 7.42 6.45
CA VAL A 281 13.19 8.16 6.80
C VAL A 281 13.59 8.12 8.27
N CYS A 282 12.68 7.82 9.20
CA CYS A 282 13.04 7.68 10.62
C CYS A 282 12.81 6.28 11.20
N ARG A 283 12.71 5.21 10.39
CA ARG A 283 12.35 3.86 10.86
C ARG A 283 13.56 2.95 10.97
N ASN A 284 14.27 3.01 12.09
CA ASN A 284 15.39 2.09 12.29
C ASN A 284 14.94 0.63 12.49
N ILE A 285 13.68 0.34 12.88
CA ILE A 285 13.16 -1.04 13.05
C ILE A 285 11.62 -1.07 12.81
N PRO A 286 11.07 -1.95 11.96
CA PRO A 286 9.62 -2.16 11.84
C PRO A 286 9.04 -2.82 13.09
N GLU A 287 7.86 -2.39 13.52
CA GLU A 287 7.15 -2.97 14.67
C GLU A 287 6.76 -4.44 14.39
N PRO A 288 6.91 -5.36 15.35
CA PRO A 288 6.42 -6.73 15.20
C PRO A 288 4.93 -6.76 14.82
N GLY A 289 4.63 -7.29 13.62
CA GLY A 289 3.26 -7.40 13.12
C GLY A 289 2.72 -6.17 12.38
N ALA A 290 3.48 -5.07 12.31
CA ALA A 290 3.16 -3.97 11.40
C ALA A 290 3.44 -4.38 9.95
N ARG A 291 2.54 -4.01 9.05
CA ARG A 291 2.62 -4.33 7.62
C ARG A 291 3.52 -3.38 6.85
N THR A 292 4.72 -3.12 7.39
CA THR A 292 5.76 -2.26 6.79
C THR A 292 7.11 -2.96 6.80
N SER A 293 7.91 -2.75 5.77
CA SER A 293 9.30 -3.21 5.71
C SER A 293 10.24 -2.04 5.37
N PRO A 294 11.47 -2.01 5.90
CA PRO A 294 12.47 -1.02 5.50
C PRO A 294 12.74 -1.05 3.99
N PRO A 295 13.32 0.04 3.44
CA PRO A 295 13.86 0.05 2.09
C PRO A 295 14.76 -1.15 1.81
N MET A 296 14.76 -1.61 0.56
CA MET A 296 15.70 -2.63 0.09
C MET A 296 17.15 -2.24 0.37
N THR A 297 17.97 -3.26 0.66
CA THR A 297 19.38 -3.06 0.98
C THR A 297 20.30 -3.35 -0.21
N ARG A 298 19.86 -4.20 -1.15
CA ARG A 298 20.65 -4.60 -2.31
C ARG A 298 20.15 -3.93 -3.58
N ALA A 299 18.84 -3.88 -3.81
CA ALA A 299 18.24 -3.13 -4.92
C ALA A 299 18.10 -1.64 -4.57
N THR A 300 18.54 -0.77 -5.47
CA THR A 300 18.40 0.69 -5.31
C THR A 300 17.02 1.19 -5.76
N LEU A 301 16.58 2.34 -5.24
CA LEU A 301 15.37 3.02 -5.72
C LEU A 301 15.44 3.31 -7.24
N GLN A 302 16.62 3.66 -7.78
CA GLN A 302 16.78 3.89 -9.21
C GLN A 302 16.57 2.60 -10.01
N GLU A 303 17.09 1.46 -9.54
CA GLU A 303 16.87 0.16 -10.19
C GLU A 303 15.40 -0.26 -10.14
N MET A 304 14.70 0.03 -9.05
CA MET A 304 13.26 -0.19 -8.93
C MET A 304 12.49 0.59 -10.01
N LEU A 305 12.73 1.90 -10.13
CA LEU A 305 12.05 2.72 -11.12
C LEU A 305 12.43 2.33 -12.56
N VAL A 306 13.69 2.00 -12.83
CA VAL A 306 14.13 1.51 -14.15
C VAL A 306 13.49 0.15 -14.49
N ALA A 307 13.29 -0.73 -13.51
CA ALA A 307 12.59 -1.99 -13.73
C ALA A 307 11.13 -1.75 -14.12
N GLY A 308 10.43 -0.83 -13.44
CA GLY A 308 9.07 -0.44 -13.81
C GLY A 308 8.98 0.23 -15.17
N GLU A 309 9.89 1.15 -15.49
CA GLU A 309 9.96 1.81 -16.81
C GLU A 309 10.05 0.78 -17.94
N LYS A 310 10.92 -0.22 -17.81
CA LYS A 310 11.09 -1.28 -18.81
C LYS A 310 9.83 -2.11 -19.03
N ASN A 311 9.08 -2.40 -17.97
CA ASN A 311 7.83 -3.16 -18.07
C ASN A 311 6.75 -2.38 -18.83
N LEU A 312 6.77 -1.05 -18.72
CA LEU A 312 5.65 -0.20 -19.13
C LEU A 312 5.89 0.58 -20.43
N MET A 313 7.14 0.85 -20.80
CA MET A 313 7.50 1.72 -21.92
C MET A 313 6.94 1.32 -23.30
N HIS A 314 6.52 0.06 -23.44
CA HIS A 314 5.98 -0.49 -24.69
C HIS A 314 4.45 -0.33 -24.81
N TYR A 315 3.76 0.08 -23.75
CA TYR A 315 2.30 0.20 -23.75
C TYR A 315 1.83 1.52 -24.39
N PRO A 316 0.81 1.50 -25.25
CA PRO A 316 0.28 2.72 -25.86
C PRO A 316 -0.17 3.76 -24.84
N GLY A 317 0.30 4.99 -25.02
CA GLY A 317 -0.02 6.12 -24.14
C GLY A 317 0.72 6.13 -22.81
N TYR A 318 1.68 5.23 -22.59
CA TYR A 318 2.56 5.27 -21.43
C TYR A 318 3.24 6.64 -21.27
N ARG A 319 3.35 7.10 -20.02
CA ARG A 319 4.16 8.25 -19.62
C ARG A 319 5.23 7.74 -18.68
N SER A 320 6.47 8.20 -18.88
CA SER A 320 7.63 7.71 -18.11
C SER A 320 7.42 7.89 -16.62
N ILE A 321 7.70 6.83 -15.85
CA ILE A 321 7.65 6.87 -14.38
C ILE A 321 8.90 7.53 -13.79
N LEU A 322 9.94 7.73 -14.63
CA LEU A 322 11.16 8.45 -14.31
C LEU A 322 11.02 9.97 -14.48
N ALA A 323 9.89 10.44 -15.00
CA ALA A 323 9.67 11.87 -15.21
C ALA A 323 9.62 12.63 -13.87
N LYS A 324 10.32 13.77 -13.79
CA LYS A 324 10.33 14.63 -12.59
C LYS A 324 8.95 15.22 -12.29
N ASP A 325 8.16 15.46 -13.34
CA ASP A 325 6.78 15.96 -13.28
C ASP A 325 5.73 14.84 -13.20
N TRP A 326 6.14 13.61 -12.85
CA TRP A 326 5.21 12.51 -12.67
C TRP A 326 4.17 12.82 -11.58
N LEU A 327 2.90 12.57 -11.91
CA LEU A 327 1.76 12.70 -11.00
C LEU A 327 0.88 11.45 -11.13
N PRO A 328 0.28 10.98 -10.03
CA PRO A 328 -0.64 9.86 -10.08
C PRO A 328 -1.92 10.20 -10.85
N ASP A 329 -2.43 9.24 -11.62
CA ASP A 329 -3.74 9.33 -12.27
C ASP A 329 -4.86 8.86 -11.32
N MET A 330 -5.37 9.79 -10.53
CA MET A 330 -6.48 9.54 -9.60
C MET A 330 -7.84 9.41 -10.30
N SER A 331 -7.90 9.55 -11.63
CA SER A 331 -9.12 9.28 -12.42
C SER A 331 -9.21 7.83 -12.88
N SER A 332 -8.18 7.01 -12.69
CA SER A 332 -8.18 5.65 -13.22
C SER A 332 -8.89 4.63 -12.35
N HIS A 333 -8.99 4.87 -11.04
CA HIS A 333 -9.47 3.90 -10.03
C HIS A 333 -9.91 4.58 -8.72
N VAL A 334 -10.50 3.79 -7.82
CA VAL A 334 -10.71 4.13 -6.41
C VAL A 334 -9.82 3.26 -5.52
N ILE A 335 -9.16 3.85 -4.53
CA ILE A 335 -8.35 3.16 -3.52
C ILE A 335 -9.11 3.14 -2.20
N LEU A 336 -9.18 1.97 -1.55
CA LEU A 336 -9.47 1.81 -0.13
C LEU A 336 -8.18 1.34 0.55
N ALA A 337 -7.60 2.17 1.41
CA ALA A 337 -6.39 1.80 2.14
C ALA A 337 -6.69 1.64 3.63
N ALA A 338 -5.98 0.70 4.24
CA ALA A 338 -6.15 0.31 5.63
C ALA A 338 -5.90 1.44 6.62
N CYS A 339 -4.96 2.35 6.34
CA CYS A 339 -4.56 3.41 7.23
C CYS A 339 -4.11 4.67 6.48
N ARG A 340 -3.97 5.78 7.18
CA ARG A 340 -3.32 6.98 6.64
C ARG A 340 -1.84 6.73 6.36
N ASP A 341 -1.25 7.57 5.52
CA ASP A 341 0.16 7.60 5.09
C ASP A 341 1.16 7.78 6.26
N TYR A 342 0.69 8.11 7.46
CA TYR A 342 1.53 8.21 8.67
C TYR A 342 1.17 7.19 9.77
N GLU A 343 0.20 6.29 9.52
CA GLU A 343 -0.29 5.27 10.47
C GLU A 343 0.22 3.85 10.16
N TYR A 344 -0.26 2.85 10.91
CA TYR A 344 0.12 1.44 10.79
C TYR A 344 -1.08 0.52 10.56
N ALA A 345 -1.11 -0.16 9.42
CA ALA A 345 -1.92 -1.35 9.20
C ALA A 345 -1.44 -2.52 10.09
N LYS A 346 -2.35 -3.06 10.91
CA LYS A 346 -2.06 -4.12 11.88
C LYS A 346 -3.03 -5.31 11.77
N ALA A 347 -2.55 -6.45 12.26
CA ALA A 347 -3.38 -7.63 12.46
C ALA A 347 -3.80 -7.77 13.94
N LYS A 348 -5.03 -8.23 14.17
CA LYS A 348 -5.52 -8.64 15.49
C LYS A 348 -5.47 -10.16 15.62
N LYS A 349 -5.35 -10.65 16.86
CA LYS A 349 -5.51 -12.06 17.19
C LYS A 349 -6.99 -12.44 17.13
N VAL A 350 -7.28 -13.60 16.60
CA VAL A 350 -8.62 -14.19 16.58
C VAL A 350 -8.56 -15.64 17.06
N LYS A 351 -9.62 -16.13 17.71
CA LYS A 351 -9.74 -17.54 18.06
C LYS A 351 -10.41 -18.27 16.90
N GLN A 352 -9.77 -19.32 16.41
CA GLN A 352 -10.33 -20.19 15.39
C GLN A 352 -11.34 -21.17 16.02
N GLU A 353 -12.18 -21.80 15.18
CA GLU A 353 -13.20 -22.76 15.62
C GLU A 353 -12.62 -23.98 16.36
N ASP A 354 -11.39 -24.35 16.01
CA ASP A 354 -10.62 -25.43 16.65
C ASP A 354 -9.95 -25.02 17.97
N GLY A 355 -10.13 -23.77 18.41
CA GLY A 355 -9.55 -23.19 19.61
C GLY A 355 -8.12 -22.67 19.46
N THR A 356 -7.51 -22.75 18.27
CA THR A 356 -6.17 -22.20 18.01
C THR A 356 -6.19 -20.68 17.83
N GLU A 357 -5.05 -20.03 18.11
CA GLU A 357 -4.89 -18.60 17.82
C GLU A 357 -4.56 -18.39 16.34
N GLY A 358 -5.39 -17.60 15.65
CA GLY A 358 -5.15 -17.06 14.31
C GLY A 358 -4.88 -15.56 14.33
N TYR A 359 -4.55 -15.00 13.18
CA TYR A 359 -4.36 -13.57 12.97
C TYR A 359 -5.15 -13.12 11.75
N ILE A 360 -5.71 -11.91 11.81
CA ILE A 360 -6.40 -11.27 10.68
C ILE A 360 -6.16 -9.77 10.69
N GLY A 361 -6.09 -9.14 9.53
CA GLY A 361 -6.02 -7.69 9.37
C GLY A 361 -7.22 -7.01 9.99
N ILE A 362 -6.99 -5.96 10.78
CA ILE A 362 -8.08 -5.19 11.39
C ILE A 362 -8.97 -4.58 10.30
N PHE A 363 -8.35 -4.02 9.26
CA PHE A 363 -9.06 -3.42 8.14
C PHE A 363 -9.81 -4.47 7.32
N THR A 364 -9.14 -5.55 6.90
CA THR A 364 -9.81 -6.59 6.09
C THR A 364 -10.97 -7.24 6.81
N ASP A 365 -10.82 -7.56 8.10
CA ASP A 365 -11.91 -8.12 8.90
C ASP A 365 -13.11 -7.15 9.01
N SER A 366 -12.85 -5.86 9.25
CA SER A 366 -13.89 -4.85 9.30
C SER A 366 -14.56 -4.64 7.94
N LEU A 367 -13.77 -4.58 6.86
CA LEU A 367 -14.26 -4.42 5.49
C LEU A 367 -15.23 -5.54 5.12
N VAL A 368 -14.84 -6.80 5.32
CA VAL A 368 -15.70 -7.93 4.97
C VAL A 368 -16.95 -7.97 5.83
N ARG A 369 -16.87 -7.66 7.14
CA ARG A 369 -18.06 -7.54 7.99
C ARG A 369 -19.03 -6.46 7.51
N VAL A 370 -18.53 -5.28 7.12
CA VAL A 370 -19.37 -4.21 6.58
C VAL A 370 -20.01 -4.64 5.26
N LEU A 371 -19.25 -5.27 4.36
CA LEU A 371 -19.75 -5.76 3.07
C LEU A 371 -20.77 -6.90 3.19
N GLN A 372 -20.76 -7.65 4.30
CA GLN A 372 -21.72 -8.71 4.63
C GLN A 372 -22.91 -8.20 5.48
N SER A 373 -22.89 -6.93 5.89
CA SER A 373 -23.93 -6.34 6.75
C SER A 373 -24.99 -5.59 5.95
N ASP A 374 -26.06 -5.16 6.63
CA ASP A 374 -27.07 -4.24 6.10
C ASP A 374 -26.64 -2.77 6.04
N TYR A 375 -25.39 -2.46 6.43
CA TYR A 375 -24.89 -1.08 6.38
C TYR A 375 -24.75 -0.56 4.96
N TRP A 376 -24.37 -1.41 4.02
CA TRP A 376 -24.23 -1.01 2.63
C TRP A 376 -25.55 -1.22 1.89
N LYS A 377 -26.03 -0.13 1.28
CA LYS A 377 -27.24 -0.07 0.47
C LYS A 377 -26.84 0.19 -0.98
N LYS A 378 -27.79 0.11 -1.88
CA LYS A 378 -27.58 0.38 -3.31
C LYS A 378 -26.99 1.77 -3.56
N GLU A 379 -27.31 2.74 -2.71
CA GLU A 379 -26.85 4.12 -2.82
C GLU A 379 -25.50 4.38 -2.14
N THR A 380 -24.97 3.41 -1.38
CA THR A 380 -23.72 3.56 -0.62
C THR A 380 -22.55 3.81 -1.57
N THR A 381 -21.80 4.89 -1.31
CA THR A 381 -20.58 5.22 -2.05
C THR A 381 -19.33 4.64 -1.39
N TYR A 382 -18.19 4.67 -2.08
CA TYR A 382 -16.91 4.29 -1.47
C TYR A 382 -16.54 5.20 -0.29
N ALA A 383 -16.88 6.49 -0.35
CA ALA A 383 -16.68 7.43 0.75
C ALA A 383 -17.56 7.11 1.97
N ASP A 384 -18.81 6.70 1.76
CA ASP A 384 -19.69 6.27 2.85
C ASP A 384 -19.15 5.03 3.56
N LEU A 385 -18.56 4.09 2.80
CA LEU A 385 -18.07 2.81 3.32
C LEU A 385 -17.02 3.00 4.42
N VAL A 386 -16.14 4.00 4.28
CA VAL A 386 -15.07 4.27 5.27
C VAL A 386 -15.64 4.67 6.63
N HIS A 387 -16.81 5.30 6.66
CA HIS A 387 -17.47 5.68 7.91
C HIS A 387 -18.11 4.50 8.66
N CYS A 388 -18.27 3.35 7.98
CA CYS A 388 -18.83 2.12 8.54
C CYS A 388 -17.77 1.19 9.15
N PHE A 389 -16.49 1.43 8.91
CA PHE A 389 -15.43 0.58 9.46
C PHE A 389 -15.26 0.76 10.97
N ASP A 390 -14.68 -0.27 11.58
CA ASP A 390 -14.26 -0.25 12.97
C ASP A 390 -13.28 0.89 13.20
N LYS A 391 -13.45 1.57 14.33
CA LYS A 391 -12.59 2.70 14.70
C LYS A 391 -11.51 2.22 15.64
N THR A 392 -10.26 2.56 15.30
CA THR A 392 -9.10 2.32 16.16
C THR A 392 -8.28 3.59 16.27
N SER A 393 -7.56 3.75 17.38
CA SER A 393 -6.64 4.88 17.58
C SER A 393 -5.35 4.79 16.77
N GLN A 394 -5.06 3.64 16.16
CA GLN A 394 -3.78 3.37 15.47
C GLN A 394 -3.90 3.29 13.96
N GLN A 395 -5.13 3.16 13.46
CA GLN A 395 -5.41 2.85 12.08
C GLN A 395 -6.76 3.43 11.67
N THR A 396 -6.71 4.38 10.75
CA THR A 396 -7.85 5.09 10.18
C THR A 396 -7.94 4.75 8.69
N PRO A 397 -8.89 3.91 8.25
CA PRO A 397 -9.05 3.62 6.84
C PRO A 397 -9.32 4.87 6.02
N VAL A 398 -8.83 4.89 4.78
CA VAL A 398 -8.98 6.02 3.87
C VAL A 398 -9.50 5.58 2.51
N VAL A 399 -10.20 6.49 1.84
CA VAL A 399 -10.59 6.35 0.44
C VAL A 399 -9.94 7.46 -0.39
N ALA A 400 -9.44 7.12 -1.57
CA ALA A 400 -8.87 8.08 -2.52
C ALA A 400 -9.30 7.78 -3.96
N GLY A 401 -9.24 8.78 -4.83
CA GLY A 401 -9.63 8.70 -6.24
C GLY A 401 -10.80 9.62 -6.60
N ASN A 402 -10.84 10.06 -7.86
CA ASN A 402 -11.85 11.00 -8.36
C ASN A 402 -13.27 10.41 -8.30
N TYR A 403 -13.38 9.08 -8.32
CA TYR A 403 -14.64 8.35 -8.24
C TYR A 403 -14.99 7.87 -6.83
N LYS A 404 -14.38 8.42 -5.76
CA LYS A 404 -14.68 8.01 -4.36
C LYS A 404 -16.14 8.21 -3.94
N ASN A 405 -16.86 9.11 -4.62
CA ASN A 405 -18.29 9.33 -4.40
C ASN A 405 -19.18 8.52 -5.37
N ALA A 406 -18.60 7.66 -6.20
CA ALA A 406 -19.36 6.70 -6.98
C ALA A 406 -19.95 5.63 -6.06
N ARG A 407 -21.06 5.02 -6.47
CA ARG A 407 -21.65 3.88 -5.75
C ARG A 407 -20.68 2.72 -5.71
N LEU A 408 -20.70 1.98 -4.61
CA LEU A 408 -19.83 0.84 -4.41
C LEU A 408 -20.01 -0.17 -5.55
N TRP A 409 -18.90 -0.62 -6.12
CA TRP A 409 -18.85 -1.48 -7.31
C TRP A 409 -19.47 -0.88 -8.58
N TYR A 410 -19.46 0.45 -8.68
CA TYR A 410 -19.92 1.20 -9.86
C TYR A 410 -21.34 0.80 -10.29
N GLN A 411 -22.23 0.61 -9.30
CA GLN A 411 -23.64 0.28 -9.52
C GLN A 411 -24.43 1.51 -10.01
N ASP A 412 -24.33 1.82 -11.31
CA ASP A 412 -25.13 2.89 -11.93
C ASP A 412 -26.65 2.62 -11.92
#